data_AF-A0A6V7QKJ1-F1
#
_entry.id   AF-A0A6V7QKJ1-F1
#
_cell.length_a   1.000
_cell.length_b   1.000
_cell.length_c   1.000
_cell.angle_alpha   90.00
_cell.angle_beta   90.00
_cell.angle_gamma   90.00
#
_symmetry.space_group_name_H-M   'P 1'
#
loop_
_entity.id
_entity.type
_entity.pdbx_description
1 polymer ?
#
loop_
_entity_poly.entity_id
_entity_poly.type
_entity_poly.pdbx_seq_one_letter_code
_entity_poly.pdbx_strand_id
1 'polypeptide(L)'
;MDAFFSGLGHRLRVSGKVADSIMMGIVNSAMEGAYKKSLSKEGDLERLNEKSRFCELAIMQLEWCLKFVQDEMDGSVVDDARDSEQLLADLLETRDRIQCRLEETEITITEKDRELTRRKENEAKLRLALEVKGEEVSSLLTALGLERVKDERASEPVRCSTMGAQKDEFHMFDELTNSVGIQMQKLSSKLENGRQILTNLMQKRGGIRRT
;
A
#
# COMPACT_ATOMS: atom_id res chain seq x y z
N MET A 1 7.05 27.47 0.49
CA MET A 1 7.02 27.67 1.96
C MET A 1 8.21 28.53 2.38
N ASP A 2 9.43 28.23 1.92
CA ASP A 2 10.67 28.93 2.31
C ASP A 2 10.70 30.45 2.07
N ALA A 3 10.18 30.94 0.93
CA ALA A 3 10.15 32.37 0.62
C ALA A 3 9.23 33.20 1.56
N PHE A 4 8.19 32.57 2.10
CA PHE A 4 7.22 33.22 2.98
C PHE A 4 7.75 33.29 4.43
N PHE A 5 8.25 32.17 4.95
CA PHE A 5 8.87 32.13 6.28
C PHE A 5 10.15 32.97 6.36
N SER A 6 10.89 33.12 5.26
CA SER A 6 12.06 34.02 5.20
C SER A 6 11.67 35.51 5.21
N GLY A 7 10.61 35.92 4.49
CA GLY A 7 10.09 37.29 4.53
C GLY A 7 9.48 37.66 5.89
N LEU A 8 8.68 36.76 6.47
CA LEU A 8 8.08 36.92 7.79
C LEU A 8 9.14 36.91 8.91
N GLY A 9 10.13 36.02 8.77
CA GLY A 9 11.28 35.93 9.66
C GLY A 9 12.11 37.20 9.68
N HIS A 10 12.25 37.91 8.56
CA HIS A 10 12.96 39.19 8.52
C HIS A 10 12.22 40.31 9.27
N ARG A 11 10.89 40.36 9.19
CA ARG A 11 10.06 41.39 9.87
C ARG A 11 9.95 41.13 11.38
N LEU A 12 9.76 39.87 11.79
CA LEU A 12 9.66 39.50 13.21
C LEU A 12 11.02 39.51 13.93
N ARG A 13 12.12 39.24 13.22
CA ARG A 13 13.48 39.28 13.80
C ARG A 13 13.96 40.70 14.10
N VAL A 14 13.41 41.72 13.42
CA VAL A 14 13.68 43.13 13.71
C VAL A 14 13.16 43.54 15.10
N SER A 15 12.13 42.87 15.64
CA SER A 15 11.63 43.11 17.00
C SER A 15 12.42 42.36 18.11
N GLY A 16 13.35 41.47 17.75
CA GLY A 16 14.36 40.86 18.65
C GLY A 16 13.85 39.95 19.79
N LYS A 17 12.59 40.05 20.20
CA LYS A 17 12.01 39.32 21.35
C LYS A 17 11.28 38.04 20.97
N VAL A 18 10.83 37.93 19.72
CA VAL A 18 10.01 36.81 19.22
C VAL A 18 10.87 35.58 18.90
N ALA A 19 12.03 35.78 18.27
CA ALA A 19 12.86 34.68 17.79
C ALA A 19 13.64 33.95 18.90
N ASP A 20 13.90 34.60 20.04
CA ASP A 20 14.81 34.11 21.09
C ASP A 20 14.11 33.42 22.27
N SER A 21 12.79 33.20 22.19
CA SER A 21 12.07 32.46 23.23
C SER A 21 12.39 30.96 23.19
N ILE A 22 12.66 30.35 24.35
CA ILE A 22 12.84 28.90 24.51
C ILE A 22 11.65 28.14 23.89
N MET A 23 10.43 28.65 24.06
CA MET A 23 9.24 28.03 23.48
C MET A 23 9.27 28.03 21.95
N MET A 24 9.72 29.12 21.33
CA MET A 24 9.86 29.22 19.87
C MET A 24 10.92 28.24 19.35
N GLY A 25 12.02 28.07 20.09
CA GLY A 25 13.03 27.05 19.79
C GLY A 25 12.49 25.62 19.82
N ILE A 26 11.65 25.30 20.81
CA ILE A 26 10.99 23.99 20.92
C ILE A 26 10.02 23.77 19.76
N VAL A 27 9.17 24.74 19.45
CA VAL A 27 8.19 24.64 18.34
C VAL A 27 8.92 24.49 17.01
N ASN A 28 9.94 25.30 16.73
CA ASN A 28 10.72 25.20 15.50
C ASN A 28 11.42 23.84 15.37
N SER A 29 12.00 23.31 16.45
CA SER A 29 12.62 21.97 16.42
C SER A 29 11.58 20.88 16.14
N ALA A 30 10.39 20.99 16.73
CA ALA A 30 9.30 20.04 16.49
C ALA A 30 8.79 20.14 15.04
N MET A 31 8.66 21.36 14.51
CA MET A 31 8.23 21.61 13.13
C MET A 31 9.23 21.04 12.13
N GLU A 32 10.53 21.26 12.34
CA GLU A 32 11.57 20.71 11.47
C GLU A 32 11.56 19.18 11.51
N GLY A 33 11.34 18.59 12.69
CA GLY A 33 11.16 17.15 12.85
C GLY A 33 9.96 16.61 12.06
N ALA A 34 8.78 17.24 12.21
CA ALA A 34 7.57 16.87 11.47
C ALA A 34 7.77 17.04 9.96
N TYR A 35 8.38 18.15 9.53
CA TYR A 35 8.70 18.41 8.12
C TYR A 35 9.61 17.33 7.53
N LYS A 36 10.72 16.99 8.20
CA LYS A 36 11.64 15.94 7.74
C LYS A 36 10.93 14.59 7.60
N LYS A 37 10.09 14.21 8.57
CA LYS A 37 9.32 12.97 8.50
C LYS A 37 8.25 13.01 7.42
N SER A 38 7.65 14.16 7.15
CA SER A 38 6.69 14.36 6.06
C SER A 38 7.30 14.17 4.65
N LEU A 39 8.63 14.24 4.55
CA LEU A 39 9.39 13.95 3.33
C LEU A 39 9.89 12.50 3.28
N SER A 40 9.73 11.75 4.36
CA SER A 40 10.14 10.34 4.42
C SER A 40 9.32 9.49 3.43
N LYS A 41 9.90 8.37 3.04
CA LYS A 41 9.24 7.32 2.25
C LYS A 41 8.51 6.30 3.12
N GLU A 42 8.59 6.46 4.44
CA GLU A 42 7.92 5.62 5.43
C GLU A 42 6.41 5.90 5.40
N GLY A 43 5.63 4.98 4.81
CA GLY A 43 4.17 4.90 4.91
C GLY A 43 3.37 6.13 4.48
N ASP A 44 2.42 5.97 3.54
CA ASP A 44 1.61 7.11 3.08
C ASP A 44 0.79 7.77 4.19
N LEU A 45 0.31 6.98 5.16
CA LEU A 45 -0.49 7.46 6.28
C LEU A 45 0.36 8.18 7.34
N GLU A 46 1.50 7.61 7.69
CA GLU A 46 2.48 8.21 8.61
C GLU A 46 2.97 9.55 8.08
N ARG A 47 3.27 9.60 6.78
CA ARG A 47 3.63 10.84 6.10
C ARG A 47 2.52 11.88 6.14
N LEU A 48 1.27 11.46 5.96
CA LEU A 48 0.11 12.35 6.04
C LEU A 48 -0.09 12.89 7.46
N ASN A 49 0.09 12.03 8.47
CA ASN A 49 0.01 12.41 9.88
C ASN A 49 1.10 13.43 10.27
N GLU A 50 2.32 13.27 9.76
CA GLU A 50 3.41 14.23 10.01
C GLU A 50 3.20 15.56 9.27
N LYS A 51 2.50 15.56 8.12
CA LYS A 51 2.02 16.80 7.48
C LYS A 51 0.95 17.50 8.34
N SER A 52 0.01 16.74 8.90
CA SER A 52 -1.00 17.26 9.83
C SER A 52 -0.34 17.94 11.03
N ARG A 53 0.60 17.23 11.67
CA ARG A 53 1.39 17.74 12.80
C ARG A 53 2.17 19.01 12.47
N PHE A 54 2.76 19.09 11.28
CA PHE A 54 3.44 20.31 10.84
C PHE A 54 2.46 21.50 10.78
N CYS A 55 1.26 21.30 10.24
CA CYS A 55 0.24 22.35 10.17
C CYS A 55 -0.20 22.80 11.57
N GLU A 56 -0.44 21.88 12.52
CA GLU A 56 -0.77 22.21 13.91
C GLU A 56 0.29 23.11 14.56
N LEU A 57 1.56 22.74 14.41
CA LEU A 57 2.68 23.51 14.96
C LEU A 57 2.82 24.88 14.28
N ALA A 58 2.57 24.96 12.96
CA ALA A 58 2.57 26.22 12.24
C ALA A 58 1.43 27.15 12.72
N ILE A 59 0.25 26.61 13.02
CA ILE A 59 -0.87 27.39 13.59
C ILE A 59 -0.47 27.91 14.97
N MET A 60 0.07 27.08 15.86
CA MET A 60 0.56 27.51 17.18
C MET A 60 1.58 28.65 17.06
N GLN A 61 2.52 28.55 16.11
CA GLN A 61 3.51 29.58 15.85
C GLN A 61 2.86 30.89 15.37
N LEU A 62 1.90 30.81 14.45
CA LEU A 62 1.18 31.97 13.93
C LEU A 62 0.31 32.64 15.00
N GLU A 63 -0.38 31.87 15.85
CA GLU A 63 -1.14 32.40 16.97
C GLU A 63 -0.27 33.17 17.96
N TRP A 64 0.95 32.69 18.18
CA TRP A 64 1.91 33.40 19.01
C TRP A 64 2.40 34.69 18.37
N CYS A 65 2.72 34.67 17.07
CA CYS A 65 3.05 35.88 16.32
C CYS A 65 1.91 36.91 16.33
N LEU A 66 0.66 36.46 16.20
CA LEU A 66 -0.52 37.32 16.24
C LEU A 66 -0.68 38.01 17.58
N LYS A 67 -0.56 37.28 18.68
CA LYS A 67 -0.59 37.87 20.03
C LYS A 67 0.52 38.89 20.22
N PHE A 68 1.72 38.56 19.75
CA PHE A 68 2.86 39.45 19.85
C PHE A 68 2.63 40.78 19.10
N VAL A 69 2.17 40.72 17.85
CA VAL A 69 1.89 41.92 17.05
C VAL A 69 0.76 42.75 17.66
N GLN A 70 -0.27 42.10 18.21
CA GLN A 70 -1.36 42.78 18.93
C GLN A 70 -0.85 43.51 20.18
N ASP A 71 -0.05 42.84 21.02
CA ASP A 71 0.54 43.43 22.22
C ASP A 71 1.49 44.61 21.89
N GLU A 72 2.21 44.54 20.76
CA GLU A 72 3.09 45.61 20.28
C GLU A 72 2.29 46.82 19.74
N MET A 73 1.19 46.58 19.02
CA MET A 73 0.28 47.62 18.54
C MET A 73 -0.40 48.38 19.69
N ASP A 74 -0.84 47.69 20.74
CA ASP A 74 -1.50 48.29 21.91
C ASP A 74 -0.56 49.21 22.72
N GLY A 75 0.76 49.03 22.57
CA GLY A 75 1.79 49.83 23.26
C GLY A 75 2.39 50.98 22.47
N SER A 76 2.13 51.09 21.16
CA SER A 76 2.82 52.05 20.27
C SER A 76 1.92 53.23 19.85
N VAL A 77 2.47 54.44 19.92
CA VAL A 77 1.78 55.68 19.55
C VAL A 77 2.31 56.14 18.19
N VAL A 78 1.59 55.77 17.11
CA VAL A 78 1.29 56.63 15.94
C VAL A 78 2.05 56.45 14.60
N ASP A 79 3.23 55.82 14.45
CA ASP A 79 3.92 55.80 13.12
C ASP A 79 3.94 54.45 12.36
N ASP A 80 3.84 53.30 13.03
CA ASP A 80 3.94 51.95 12.39
C ASP A 80 2.59 51.20 12.26
N ALA A 81 1.48 51.90 12.46
CA ALA A 81 0.17 51.28 12.61
C ALA A 81 -0.33 50.58 11.33
N ARG A 82 -0.07 51.16 10.14
CA ARG A 82 -0.55 50.57 8.86
C ARG A 82 0.23 49.33 8.45
N ASP A 83 1.54 49.32 8.64
CA ASP A 83 2.37 48.16 8.29
C ASP A 83 2.16 47.00 9.27
N SER A 84 1.86 47.32 10.54
CA SER A 84 1.45 46.36 11.57
C SER A 84 0.05 45.77 11.32
N GLU A 85 -0.92 46.60 10.91
CA GLU A 85 -2.27 46.14 10.55
C GLU A 85 -2.26 45.22 9.31
N GLN A 86 -1.46 45.57 8.29
CA GLN A 86 -1.26 44.69 7.14
C GLN A 86 -0.58 43.37 7.53
N LEU A 87 0.45 43.40 8.38
CA LEU A 87 1.08 42.18 8.89
C LEU A 87 0.09 41.29 9.64
N LEU A 88 -0.78 41.88 10.46
CA LEU A 88 -1.80 41.17 11.22
C LEU A 88 -2.81 40.51 10.28
N ALA A 89 -3.23 41.20 9.23
CA ALA A 89 -4.10 40.63 8.19
C ALA A 89 -3.43 39.46 7.45
N ASP A 90 -2.17 39.60 7.04
CA ASP A 90 -1.41 38.55 6.34
C ASP A 90 -1.23 37.29 7.22
N LEU A 91 -0.99 37.49 8.53
CA LEU A 91 -0.85 36.40 9.51
C LEU A 91 -2.19 35.68 9.72
N LEU A 92 -3.29 36.42 9.83
CA LEU A 92 -4.66 35.89 9.90
C LEU A 92 -4.98 35.02 8.68
N GLU A 93 -4.82 35.57 7.48
CA GLU A 93 -5.08 34.85 6.23
C GLU A 93 -4.24 33.56 6.13
N THR A 94 -2.96 33.65 6.50
CA THR A 94 -2.07 32.49 6.47
C THR A 94 -2.50 31.41 7.46
N ARG A 95 -2.89 31.80 8.67
CA ARG A 95 -3.38 30.87 9.71
C ARG A 95 -4.65 30.18 9.24
N ASP A 96 -5.61 30.93 8.71
CA ASP A 96 -6.89 30.39 8.23
C ASP A 96 -6.67 29.41 7.06
N ARG A 97 -5.76 29.75 6.13
CA ARG A 97 -5.39 28.84 5.03
C ARG A 97 -4.74 27.55 5.53
N ILE A 98 -3.88 27.62 6.55
CA ILE A 98 -3.26 26.42 7.13
C ILE A 98 -4.30 25.61 7.91
N GLN A 99 -5.21 26.27 8.62
CA GLN A 99 -6.33 25.65 9.34
C GLN A 99 -7.24 24.85 8.40
N CYS A 100 -7.68 25.44 7.28
CA CYS A 100 -8.50 24.70 6.29
C CYS A 100 -7.76 23.45 5.78
N ARG A 101 -6.45 23.57 5.48
CA ARG A 101 -5.65 22.43 5.02
C ARG A 101 -5.49 21.35 6.10
N LEU A 102 -5.39 21.75 7.36
CA LEU A 102 -5.34 20.82 8.49
C LEU A 102 -6.64 20.03 8.58
N GLU A 103 -7.79 20.71 8.56
CA GLU A 103 -9.11 20.08 8.59
C GLU A 103 -9.33 19.09 7.44
N GLU A 104 -8.96 19.47 6.22
CA GLU A 104 -9.00 18.57 5.06
C GLU A 104 -8.14 17.31 5.26
N THR A 105 -6.94 17.47 5.85
CA THR A 105 -6.06 16.33 6.13
C THR A 105 -6.58 15.44 7.26
N GLU A 106 -7.17 16.01 8.31
CA GLU A 106 -7.78 15.24 9.41
C GLU A 106 -8.97 14.42 8.92
N ILE A 107 -9.84 15.00 8.08
CA ILE A 107 -10.92 14.27 7.44
C ILE A 107 -10.36 13.09 6.62
N THR A 108 -9.32 13.35 5.82
CA THR A 108 -8.67 12.30 5.02
C THR A 108 -8.11 11.18 5.90
N ILE A 109 -7.42 11.50 7.00
CA ILE A 109 -6.86 10.51 7.93
C ILE A 109 -7.99 9.67 8.54
N THR A 110 -9.03 10.31 9.08
CA THR A 110 -10.14 9.60 9.73
C THR A 110 -10.91 8.69 8.76
N GLU A 111 -11.06 9.08 7.50
CA GLU A 111 -11.63 8.23 6.46
C GLU A 111 -10.76 7.00 6.17
N LYS A 112 -9.44 7.17 6.12
CA LYS A 112 -8.51 6.03 5.93
C LYS A 112 -8.52 5.08 7.12
N ASP A 113 -8.60 5.58 8.35
CA ASP A 113 -8.69 4.75 9.55
C ASP A 113 -9.97 3.90 9.57
N ARG A 114 -11.10 4.51 9.16
CA ARG A 114 -12.37 3.79 9.01
C ARG A 114 -12.29 2.70 7.95
N GLU A 115 -11.72 3.00 6.78
CA GLU A 115 -11.54 2.00 5.72
C GLU A 115 -10.60 0.87 6.15
N LEU A 116 -9.52 1.18 6.87
CA LEU A 116 -8.59 0.19 7.39
C LEU A 116 -9.26 -0.73 8.42
N THR A 117 -10.10 -0.17 9.29
CA THR A 117 -10.91 -0.94 10.25
C THR A 117 -11.88 -1.87 9.53
N ARG A 118 -12.62 -1.35 8.54
CA ARG A 118 -13.53 -2.15 7.71
C ARG A 118 -12.82 -3.30 6.98
N ARG A 119 -11.61 -3.05 6.46
CA ARG A 119 -10.80 -4.10 5.82
C ARG A 119 -10.39 -5.19 6.79
N LYS A 120 -9.97 -4.83 8.01
CA LYS A 120 -9.63 -5.81 9.06
C LYS A 120 -10.83 -6.68 9.43
N GLU A 121 -12.00 -6.08 9.58
CA GLU A 121 -13.23 -6.84 9.85
C GLU A 121 -13.59 -7.80 8.71
N ASN A 122 -13.46 -7.35 7.46
CA ASN A 122 -13.72 -8.19 6.29
C ASN A 122 -12.70 -9.34 6.18
N GLU A 123 -11.42 -9.06 6.44
CA GLU A 123 -10.39 -10.10 6.47
C GLU A 123 -10.69 -11.16 7.55
N ALA A 124 -11.10 -10.74 8.74
CA ALA A 124 -11.49 -11.66 9.81
C ALA A 124 -12.68 -12.54 9.41
N LYS A 125 -13.71 -11.97 8.77
CA LYS A 125 -14.86 -12.71 8.24
C LYS A 125 -14.46 -13.73 7.18
N LEU A 126 -13.59 -13.33 6.25
CA LEU A 126 -13.08 -14.22 5.20
C LEU A 126 -12.23 -15.36 5.79
N ARG A 127 -11.40 -15.07 6.80
CA ARG A 127 -10.59 -16.07 7.49
C ARG A 127 -11.47 -17.13 8.16
N LEU A 128 -12.53 -16.71 8.85
CA LEU A 128 -13.50 -17.61 9.46
C LEU A 128 -14.29 -18.42 8.43
N ALA A 129 -14.71 -17.81 7.32
CA ALA A 129 -15.37 -18.52 6.24
C ALA A 129 -14.46 -19.58 5.59
N LEU A 130 -13.18 -19.27 5.42
CA LEU A 130 -12.17 -20.20 4.93
C LEU A 130 -11.95 -21.37 5.89
N GLU A 131 -11.94 -21.12 7.20
CA GLU A 131 -11.82 -22.16 8.23
C GLU A 131 -12.99 -23.14 8.17
N VAL A 132 -14.23 -22.63 8.20
CA VAL A 132 -15.46 -23.44 8.09
C VAL A 132 -15.45 -24.26 6.79
N LYS A 133 -15.08 -23.65 5.66
CA LYS A 133 -15.00 -24.39 4.39
C LYS A 133 -13.87 -25.42 4.37
N GLY A 134 -12.75 -25.15 5.02
CA GLY A 134 -11.67 -26.13 5.21
C GLY A 134 -12.11 -27.34 6.03
N GLU A 135 -12.91 -27.13 7.08
CA GLU A 135 -13.50 -28.19 7.89
C GLU A 135 -14.53 -29.02 7.11
N GLU A 136 -15.40 -28.37 6.34
CA GLU A 136 -16.36 -29.04 5.45
C GLU A 136 -15.65 -29.93 4.43
N VAL A 137 -14.62 -29.41 3.74
CA VAL A 137 -13.82 -30.17 2.77
C VAL A 137 -13.12 -31.35 3.44
N SER A 138 -12.52 -31.14 4.61
CA SER A 138 -11.86 -32.21 5.38
C SER A 138 -12.86 -33.31 5.79
N SER A 139 -14.07 -32.93 6.17
CA SER A 139 -15.15 -33.85 6.50
C SER A 139 -15.59 -34.66 5.27
N LEU A 140 -15.75 -34.01 4.11
CA LEU A 140 -16.09 -34.68 2.85
C LEU A 140 -14.99 -35.64 2.38
N LEU A 141 -13.72 -35.26 2.48
CA LEU A 141 -12.59 -36.14 2.16
C LEU A 141 -12.59 -37.39 3.05
N THR A 142 -12.86 -37.21 4.35
CA THR A 142 -12.98 -38.33 5.30
C THR A 142 -14.18 -39.21 4.95
N ALA A 143 -15.33 -38.63 4.61
CA ALA A 143 -16.54 -39.36 4.20
C ALA A 143 -16.35 -40.14 2.90
N LEU A 144 -15.53 -39.64 1.98
CA LEU A 144 -15.17 -40.30 0.73
C LEU A 144 -14.03 -41.33 0.89
N GLY A 145 -13.50 -41.51 2.11
CA GLY A 145 -12.39 -42.45 2.37
C GLY A 145 -11.05 -42.02 1.76
N LEU A 146 -10.93 -40.77 1.32
CA LEU A 146 -9.71 -40.16 0.80
C LEU A 146 -8.88 -39.61 1.97
N GLU A 147 -8.48 -40.48 2.88
CA GLU A 147 -7.53 -40.12 3.93
C GLU A 147 -6.15 -39.93 3.29
N ARG A 148 -5.57 -38.73 3.42
CA ARG A 148 -4.18 -38.49 2.99
C ARG A 148 -3.28 -39.44 3.79
N VAL A 149 -2.76 -40.48 3.14
CA VAL A 149 -1.61 -41.24 3.65
C VAL A 149 -0.49 -40.22 3.84
N LYS A 150 -0.16 -39.92 5.09
CA LYS A 150 1.06 -39.20 5.44
C LYS A 150 2.21 -40.10 5.05
N ASP A 151 2.85 -39.83 3.91
CA ASP A 151 4.20 -40.34 3.65
C ASP A 151 5.15 -39.70 4.67
N GLU A 152 5.43 -40.44 5.73
CA GLU A 152 6.52 -40.18 6.66
C GLU A 152 7.86 -40.38 5.94
N ARG A 153 8.36 -39.36 5.22
CA ARG A 153 9.81 -39.24 4.98
C ARG A 153 10.28 -37.80 5.09
N ALA A 154 10.96 -37.58 6.22
CA ALA A 154 12.09 -36.69 6.43
C ALA A 154 11.89 -35.19 6.18
N SER A 155 11.94 -34.45 7.29
CA SER A 155 12.19 -33.02 7.39
C SER A 155 13.35 -32.53 6.52
N GLU A 156 13.13 -31.43 5.80
CA GLU A 156 14.06 -30.30 5.70
C GLU A 156 13.26 -28.99 5.58
N PRO A 157 13.57 -27.94 6.36
CA PRO A 157 12.76 -26.73 6.42
C PRO A 157 13.21 -25.73 5.35
N VAL A 158 12.57 -25.75 4.18
CA VAL A 158 12.74 -24.66 3.21
C VAL A 158 11.67 -23.61 3.48
N ARG A 159 12.10 -22.53 4.14
CA ARG A 159 11.39 -21.23 4.16
C ARG A 159 11.07 -20.84 2.71
N CYS A 160 9.80 -20.65 2.38
CA CYS A 160 9.43 -19.88 1.20
C CYS A 160 8.23 -19.00 1.49
N SER A 161 8.47 -17.70 1.30
CA SER A 161 7.52 -16.61 1.35
C SER A 161 6.38 -16.80 0.34
N THR A 162 5.24 -16.20 0.67
CA THR A 162 4.26 -15.59 -0.23
C THR A 162 4.17 -16.16 -1.66
N MET A 163 3.11 -16.90 -1.95
CA MET A 163 2.28 -16.84 -3.17
C MET A 163 1.21 -17.93 -3.05
N GLY A 164 0.06 -17.55 -2.51
CA GLY A 164 -1.13 -18.39 -2.51
C GLY A 164 -1.79 -18.44 -3.89
N ALA A 165 -2.52 -19.53 -4.14
CA ALA A 165 -3.38 -19.80 -5.30
C ALA A 165 -2.67 -20.16 -6.61
N GLN A 166 -2.30 -21.43 -6.80
CA GLN A 166 -2.15 -22.04 -8.15
C GLN A 166 -1.94 -23.57 -8.21
N LYS A 167 -2.21 -24.36 -7.14
CA LYS A 167 -1.94 -25.82 -7.19
C LYS A 167 -3.04 -26.68 -7.82
N ASP A 168 -4.31 -26.28 -7.76
CA ASP A 168 -5.42 -27.09 -8.29
C ASP A 168 -5.59 -26.98 -9.81
N GLU A 169 -5.19 -25.86 -10.41
CA GLU A 169 -5.36 -25.64 -11.85
C GLU A 169 -4.33 -26.42 -12.69
N PHE A 170 -3.12 -26.59 -12.17
CA PHE A 170 -2.07 -27.40 -12.80
C PHE A 170 -2.40 -28.90 -12.81
N HIS A 171 -3.02 -29.42 -11.74
CA HIS A 171 -3.31 -30.85 -11.62
C HIS A 171 -4.35 -31.34 -12.64
N MET A 172 -5.37 -30.51 -12.92
CA MET A 172 -6.41 -30.85 -13.91
C MET A 172 -5.86 -30.78 -15.35
N PHE A 173 -4.93 -29.85 -15.63
CA PHE A 173 -4.26 -29.74 -16.92
C PHE A 173 -3.30 -30.93 -17.16
N ASP A 174 -2.62 -31.41 -16.11
CA ASP A 174 -1.73 -32.56 -16.18
C ASP A 174 -2.50 -33.87 -16.46
N GLU A 175 -3.66 -34.08 -15.82
CA GLU A 175 -4.53 -35.23 -16.10
C GLU A 175 -5.07 -35.20 -17.54
N LEU A 176 -5.52 -34.02 -18.01
CA LEU A 176 -5.99 -33.85 -19.38
C LEU A 176 -4.86 -34.08 -20.40
N THR A 177 -3.66 -33.56 -20.12
CA THR A 177 -2.48 -33.70 -20.99
C THR A 177 -2.05 -35.17 -21.10
N ASN A 178 -2.07 -35.90 -19.99
CA ASN A 178 -1.80 -37.34 -19.98
C ASN A 178 -2.86 -38.13 -20.75
N SER A 179 -4.14 -37.80 -20.58
CA SER A 179 -5.24 -38.45 -21.30
C SER A 179 -5.15 -38.24 -22.82
N VAL A 180 -4.89 -37.00 -23.27
CA VAL A 180 -4.71 -36.68 -24.69
C VAL A 180 -3.45 -37.36 -25.25
N GLY A 181 -2.35 -37.39 -24.49
CA GLY A 181 -1.12 -38.09 -24.86
C GLY A 181 -1.35 -39.58 -25.12
N ILE A 182 -2.07 -40.26 -24.22
CA ILE A 182 -2.44 -41.68 -24.37
C ILE A 182 -3.31 -41.90 -25.61
N GLN A 183 -4.30 -41.03 -25.87
CA GLN A 183 -5.14 -41.13 -27.06
C GLN A 183 -4.33 -40.92 -28.36
N MET A 184 -3.42 -39.96 -28.37
CA MET A 184 -2.60 -39.67 -29.55
C MET A 184 -1.64 -40.83 -29.83
N GLN A 185 -1.04 -41.43 -28.79
CA GLN A 185 -0.18 -42.61 -28.93
C GLN A 185 -0.96 -43.83 -29.44
N LYS A 186 -2.22 -44.00 -29.02
CA LYS A 186 -3.12 -45.04 -29.54
C LYS A 186 -3.48 -44.82 -31.01
N LEU A 187 -3.66 -43.58 -31.45
CA LEU A 187 -3.87 -43.24 -32.86
C LEU A 187 -2.60 -43.47 -33.70
N SER A 188 -1.43 -43.03 -33.20
CA SER A 188 -0.14 -43.24 -33.87
C SER A 188 0.16 -44.72 -34.06
N SER A 189 -0.06 -45.56 -33.06
CA SER A 189 0.14 -47.02 -33.18
C SER A 189 -0.82 -47.67 -34.18
N LYS A 190 -2.08 -47.23 -34.23
CA LYS A 190 -3.05 -47.70 -35.25
C LYS A 190 -2.64 -47.30 -36.67
N LEU A 191 -2.21 -46.06 -36.86
CA LEU A 191 -1.73 -45.57 -38.15
C LEU A 191 -0.46 -46.30 -38.58
N GLU A 192 0.47 -46.54 -37.66
CA GLU A 192 1.72 -47.26 -37.93
C GLU A 192 1.45 -48.72 -38.30
N ASN A 193 0.54 -49.39 -37.58
CA ASN A 193 0.08 -50.73 -37.96
C ASN A 193 -0.56 -50.74 -39.35
N GLY A 194 -1.41 -49.75 -39.66
CA GLY A 194 -2.00 -49.60 -41.00
C GLY A 194 -0.95 -49.39 -42.09
N ARG A 195 0.07 -48.56 -41.82
CA ARG A 195 1.21 -48.32 -42.72
C ARG A 195 1.98 -49.61 -42.97
N GLN A 196 2.30 -50.37 -41.92
CA GLN A 196 3.03 -51.63 -42.05
C GLN A 196 2.23 -52.67 -42.84
N ILE A 197 0.91 -52.77 -42.61
CA ILE A 197 0.02 -53.65 -43.38
C ILE A 197 0.05 -53.26 -44.87
N LEU A 198 -0.06 -51.97 -45.17
CA LEU A 198 -0.02 -51.47 -46.55
C LEU A 198 1.34 -51.73 -47.22
N THR A 199 2.44 -51.47 -46.53
CA THR A 199 3.80 -51.74 -47.02
C THR A 199 4.01 -53.23 -47.32
N ASN A 200 3.54 -54.11 -46.42
CA ASN A 200 3.60 -55.55 -46.62
C ASN A 200 2.76 -56.00 -47.83
N LEU A 201 1.57 -55.41 -48.03
CA LEU A 201 0.74 -55.68 -49.21
C LEU A 201 1.39 -55.20 -50.52
N MET A 202 2.03 -54.03 -50.49
CA MET A 202 2.74 -53.48 -51.66
C MET A 202 3.98 -54.31 -52.02
N GLN A 203 4.76 -54.78 -51.04
CA GLN A 203 5.88 -55.69 -51.29
C GLN A 203 5.40 -57.04 -51.85
N LYS A 204 4.26 -57.56 -51.37
CA LYS A 204 3.68 -58.82 -51.87
C LYS A 204 3.15 -58.71 -53.30
N ARG A 205 2.68 -57.52 -53.73
CA ARG A 205 2.32 -57.23 -55.13
C ARG A 205 3.52 -56.92 -56.03
N GLY A 206 4.61 -56.36 -55.49
CA GLY A 206 5.85 -56.09 -56.23
C GLY A 206 6.67 -57.34 -56.57
N GLY A 207 6.41 -58.48 -55.91
CA GLY A 207 7.07 -59.75 -56.16
C GLY A 207 6.50 -60.60 -57.31
N ILE A 208 5.38 -60.20 -57.92
CA ILE A 208 4.76 -60.91 -59.07
C ILE A 208 5.08 -60.14 -60.36
N ARG A 209 6.36 -60.10 -60.71
CA ARG A 209 6.87 -59.86 -62.07
C ARG A 209 8.33 -60.29 -62.14
N ARG A 210 8.54 -61.60 -62.11
CA ARG A 210 9.68 -62.33 -62.70
C ARG A 210 9.38 -63.82 -62.59
N THR A 211 8.64 -64.31 -63.58
CA THR A 211 8.84 -65.52 -64.40
C THR A 211 7.59 -65.68 -65.25
#